data_AF-A0A1H9I2N6-F1
#
_entry.id   AF-A0A1H9I2N6-F1
#
_cell.length_a   1.000
_cell.length_b   1.000
_cell.length_c   1.000
_cell.angle_alpha   90.00
_cell.angle_beta   90.00
_cell.angle_gamma   90.00
#
_symmetry.space_group_name_H-M   'P 1'
#
loop_
_entity.id
_entity.type
_entity.pdbx_description
1 polymer ?
#
loop_
_entity_poly.entity_id
_entity_poly.type
_entity_poly.pdbx_seq_one_letter_code
_entity_poly.pdbx_strand_id
1 'polypeptide(L)'
;MAFDQVVFYDYNDGFHGEPRRLFDRAGNLSELVTKSVEPEAEDVKALLAALTEKSSFGQAVVYCFDPHFAIVFYEKGCNVQTIEVCLDCNRVEAGYLLPAQKQHPQGEGDRLYYAGSGMSESFQLFINDLLIKYGFSNQL
;
A
#
# COMPACT_ATOMS: atom_id res chain seq x y z
N MET A 1 7.15 16.14 -1.15
CA MET A 1 5.79 16.04 -1.71
C MET A 1 4.91 16.94 -0.87
N ALA A 2 4.15 17.84 -1.49
CA ALA A 2 3.12 18.61 -0.82
C ALA A 2 1.79 17.90 -1.07
N PHE A 3 1.00 17.71 -0.03
CA PHE A 3 -0.38 17.23 -0.08
C PHE A 3 -1.15 17.96 1.03
N ASP A 4 -2.44 18.17 0.83
CA ASP A 4 -3.34 18.80 1.82
C ASP A 4 -4.43 17.86 2.32
N GLN A 5 -4.59 16.70 1.68
CA GLN A 5 -5.57 15.68 2.06
C GLN A 5 -5.04 14.27 1.79
N VAL A 6 -5.45 13.33 2.64
CA VAL A 6 -5.21 11.89 2.47
C VAL A 6 -6.55 11.19 2.57
N VAL A 7 -6.80 10.24 1.67
CA VAL A 7 -8.01 9.42 1.69
C VAL A 7 -7.63 7.96 1.59
N PHE A 8 -8.20 7.15 2.46
CA PHE A 8 -8.13 5.70 2.44
C PHE A 8 -9.32 5.16 1.65
N TYR A 9 -9.05 4.29 0.68
CA TYR A 9 -10.05 3.69 -0.20
C TYR A 9 -10.08 2.18 -0.04
N ASP A 10 -11.28 1.66 0.17
CA ASP A 10 -11.62 0.24 0.05
C ASP A 10 -12.26 0.03 -1.31
N TYR A 11 -11.85 -1.01 -2.02
CA TYR A 11 -12.39 -1.32 -3.32
C TYR A 11 -12.29 -2.81 -3.64
N ASN A 12 -13.25 -3.28 -4.43
CA ASN A 12 -13.22 -4.64 -4.93
C ASN A 12 -12.46 -4.71 -6.25
N ASP A 13 -11.87 -5.87 -6.51
CA ASP A 13 -11.19 -6.23 -7.75
C ASP A 13 -12.17 -6.44 -8.92
N GLY A 14 -13.44 -6.74 -8.61
CA GLY A 14 -14.47 -7.02 -9.61
C GLY A 14 -14.27 -8.39 -10.24
N PHE A 15 -15.32 -8.92 -10.88
CA PHE A 15 -15.29 -10.28 -11.44
C PHE A 15 -14.10 -10.51 -12.38
N HIS A 16 -13.37 -11.60 -12.11
CA HIS A 16 -12.15 -12.09 -12.75
C HIS A 16 -11.93 -11.69 -14.22
N GLY A 17 -10.87 -10.92 -14.48
CA GLY A 17 -10.38 -10.72 -15.86
C GLY A 17 -9.25 -9.71 -16.02
N GLU A 18 -9.27 -8.61 -15.27
CA GLU A 18 -8.18 -7.61 -15.27
C GLU A 18 -7.94 -7.06 -13.85
N PRO A 19 -6.68 -6.88 -13.42
CA PRO A 19 -6.38 -6.23 -12.15
C PRO A 19 -6.88 -4.78 -12.21
N ARG A 20 -7.99 -4.49 -11.52
CA ARG A 20 -8.53 -3.14 -11.48
C ARG A 20 -7.79 -2.34 -10.42
N ARG A 21 -6.96 -1.42 -10.89
CA ARG A 21 -6.35 -0.35 -10.09
C ARG A 21 -7.43 0.57 -9.55
N LEU A 22 -7.14 1.27 -8.44
CA LEU A 22 -8.05 2.27 -7.89
C LEU A 22 -8.40 3.37 -8.92
N PHE A 23 -7.44 3.74 -9.77
CA PHE A 23 -7.65 4.67 -10.87
C PHE A 23 -7.52 3.96 -12.22
N ASP A 24 -8.45 4.23 -13.14
CA ASP A 24 -8.37 3.71 -14.51
C ASP A 24 -7.24 4.39 -15.30
N ARG A 25 -7.03 3.95 -16.55
CA ARG A 25 -5.99 4.53 -17.43
C ARG A 25 -6.25 5.99 -17.81
N ALA A 26 -7.48 6.47 -17.68
CA ALA A 26 -7.86 7.86 -17.90
C ALA A 26 -7.74 8.71 -16.62
N GLY A 27 -7.41 8.11 -15.48
CA GLY A 27 -7.29 8.76 -14.18
C GLY A 27 -8.61 8.91 -13.42
N ASN A 28 -9.68 8.24 -13.84
CA ASN A 28 -10.95 8.25 -13.11
C ASN A 28 -10.90 7.26 -11.94
N LEU A 29 -11.53 7.64 -10.83
CA LEU A 29 -11.70 6.76 -9.67
C LEU A 29 -12.59 5.57 -10.06
N SER A 30 -12.19 4.37 -9.64
CA SER A 30 -12.91 3.13 -9.91
C SER A 30 -14.33 3.16 -9.34
N GLU A 31 -15.30 2.71 -10.14
CA GLU A 31 -16.69 2.49 -9.68
C GLU A 31 -16.80 1.37 -8.64
N LEU A 32 -15.73 0.60 -8.43
CA LEU A 32 -15.66 -0.49 -7.44
C LEU A 32 -15.22 -0.03 -6.05
N VAL A 33 -15.03 1.28 -5.85
CA VAL A 33 -14.82 1.84 -4.51
C VAL A 33 -16.06 1.58 -3.66
N THR A 34 -15.87 0.81 -2.61
CA THR A 34 -16.91 0.44 -1.65
C THR A 34 -16.91 1.38 -0.45
N LYS A 35 -15.75 1.97 -0.14
CA LYS A 35 -15.59 2.88 1.00
C LYS A 35 -14.47 3.89 0.76
N SER A 36 -14.67 5.09 1.31
CA SER A 36 -13.61 6.08 1.44
C SER A 36 -13.67 6.70 2.84
N VAL A 37 -12.51 6.94 3.43
CA VAL A 37 -12.39 7.58 4.75
C VAL A 37 -11.21 8.54 4.73
N GLU A 38 -11.40 9.72 5.31
CA GLU A 38 -10.29 10.60 5.68
C GLU A 38 -9.76 10.16 7.06
N PRO A 39 -8.53 9.61 7.13
CA PRO A 39 -7.95 9.17 8.39
C PRO A 39 -7.55 10.35 9.28
N GLU A 40 -7.41 10.08 10.56
CA GLU A 40 -6.84 10.99 11.54
C GLU A 40 -5.39 11.33 11.20
N ALA A 41 -4.97 12.58 11.46
CA ALA A 41 -3.62 13.04 11.13
C ALA A 41 -2.50 12.22 11.81
N GLU A 42 -2.77 11.68 13.00
CA GLU A 42 -1.83 10.81 13.72
C GLU A 42 -1.59 9.48 12.99
N ASP A 43 -2.64 8.87 12.43
CA ASP A 43 -2.54 7.63 11.67
C ASP A 43 -1.81 7.86 10.34
N VAL A 44 -2.09 8.98 9.66
CA VAL A 44 -1.34 9.37 8.44
C VAL A 44 0.14 9.51 8.75
N LYS A 45 0.49 10.15 9.86
CA LYS A 45 1.87 10.32 10.28
C LYS A 45 2.54 8.97 10.59
N ALA A 46 1.86 8.09 11.31
CA ALA A 46 2.35 6.75 11.62
C ALA A 46 2.55 5.91 10.35
N LEU A 47 1.59 5.95 9.43
CA LEU A 47 1.66 5.27 8.13
C LEU A 47 2.84 5.75 7.30
N LEU A 48 3.04 7.07 7.19
CA LEU A 48 4.18 7.64 6.45
C LEU A 48 5.53 7.26 7.07
N ALA A 49 5.61 7.21 8.40
CA ALA A 49 6.80 6.70 9.08
C ALA A 49 7.04 5.23 8.72
N ALA A 50 6.02 4.38 8.82
CA ALA A 50 6.13 2.96 8.46
C ALA A 50 6.54 2.76 7.00
N LEU A 51 5.95 3.50 6.05
CA LEU A 51 6.27 3.42 4.61
C LEU A 51 7.70 3.85 4.27
N THR A 52 8.36 4.62 5.14
CA THR A 52 9.73 5.10 4.94
C THR A 52 10.77 4.31 5.74
N GLU A 53 10.33 3.43 6.63
CA GLU A 53 11.20 2.60 7.45
C GLU A 53 11.61 1.32 6.71
N LYS A 54 12.91 1.05 6.60
CA LYS A 54 13.42 -0.17 5.93
C LYS A 54 12.93 -1.46 6.58
N SER A 55 12.72 -1.45 7.91
CA SER A 55 12.25 -2.60 8.70
C SER A 55 10.80 -2.99 8.40
N SER A 56 10.03 -2.09 7.80
CA SER A 56 8.67 -2.35 7.31
C SER A 56 8.65 -3.25 6.07
N PHE A 57 9.81 -3.48 5.44
CA PHE A 57 9.95 -4.27 4.23
C PHE A 57 11.06 -5.32 4.40
N GLY A 58 11.15 -6.25 3.45
CA GLY A 58 12.20 -7.27 3.44
C GLY A 58 11.69 -8.69 3.21
N GLN A 59 10.37 -8.89 3.17
CA GLN A 59 9.76 -10.20 2.98
C GLN A 59 9.63 -10.54 1.50
N ALA A 60 9.58 -11.84 1.21
CA ALA A 60 9.22 -12.32 -0.12
C ALA A 60 7.76 -11.96 -0.43
N VAL A 61 7.50 -11.56 -1.68
CA VAL A 61 6.15 -11.29 -2.20
C VAL A 61 5.60 -12.52 -2.91
N VAL A 62 4.31 -12.76 -2.78
CA VAL A 62 3.61 -13.74 -3.62
C VAL A 62 3.37 -13.13 -5.01
N TYR A 63 3.18 -13.97 -6.03
CA TYR A 63 3.06 -13.50 -7.42
C TYR A 63 1.74 -12.77 -7.71
N CYS A 64 0.68 -12.96 -6.92
CA CYS A 64 -0.57 -12.20 -7.09
C CYS A 64 -0.40 -10.72 -6.72
N PHE A 65 -1.21 -9.86 -7.32
CA PHE A 65 -1.41 -8.51 -6.82
C PHE A 65 -2.88 -8.16 -6.98
N ASP A 66 -3.61 -8.34 -5.90
CA ASP A 66 -5.05 -8.09 -5.80
C ASP A 66 -5.29 -7.07 -4.69
N PRO A 67 -5.04 -5.78 -4.96
CA PRO A 67 -5.11 -4.76 -3.93
C PRO A 67 -6.57 -4.41 -3.65
N HIS A 68 -6.93 -4.41 -2.38
CA HIS A 68 -8.25 -3.98 -1.90
C HIS A 68 -8.18 -2.72 -1.04
N PHE A 69 -6.96 -2.23 -0.79
CA PHE A 69 -6.71 -1.06 0.02
C PHE A 69 -5.81 -0.09 -0.73
N ALA A 70 -6.20 1.18 -0.75
CA ALA A 70 -5.39 2.23 -1.34
C ALA A 70 -5.36 3.48 -0.45
N ILE A 71 -4.21 4.13 -0.46
CA ILE A 71 -3.95 5.41 0.19
C ILE A 71 -3.70 6.42 -0.92
N VAL A 72 -4.53 7.46 -0.99
CA VAL A 72 -4.41 8.50 -2.00
C VAL A 72 -4.11 9.83 -1.34
N PHE A 73 -3.10 10.50 -1.85
CA PHE A 73 -2.69 11.85 -1.44
C PHE A 73 -3.20 12.84 -2.47
N TYR A 74 -3.86 13.88 -2.00
CA TYR A 74 -4.38 14.96 -2.83
C TYR A 74 -3.67 16.27 -2.51
N GLU A 75 -3.50 17.10 -3.54
CA GLU A 75 -3.11 18.51 -3.42
C GLU A 75 -4.12 19.33 -4.21
N LYS A 76 -4.84 20.23 -3.55
CA LYS A 76 -5.87 21.10 -4.14
C LYS A 76 -6.92 20.32 -4.93
N GLY A 77 -7.28 19.13 -4.42
CA GLY A 77 -8.25 18.22 -5.06
C GLY A 77 -7.70 17.40 -6.22
N CYS A 78 -6.42 17.53 -6.57
CA CYS A 78 -5.76 16.69 -7.57
C CYS A 78 -5.04 15.51 -6.89
N ASN A 79 -5.22 14.29 -7.39
CA ASN A 79 -4.42 13.15 -6.96
C ASN A 79 -2.95 13.40 -7.32
N VAL A 80 -2.08 13.42 -6.31
CA VAL A 80 -0.62 13.54 -6.48
C VAL A 80 0.13 12.25 -6.23
N GLN A 81 -0.47 11.30 -5.51
CA GLN A 81 0.11 9.98 -5.25
C GLN A 81 -0.96 8.96 -4.86
N THR A 82 -0.83 7.76 -5.42
CA THR A 82 -1.57 6.57 -4.98
C THR A 82 -0.58 5.53 -4.47
N ILE A 83 -0.90 4.92 -3.34
CA ILE A 83 -0.24 3.73 -2.81
C ILE A 83 -1.30 2.64 -2.69
N GLU A 84 -1.12 1.52 -3.37
CA GLU A 84 -2.01 0.37 -3.32
C GLU A 84 -1.36 -0.76 -2.52
N VAL A 85 -2.16 -1.41 -1.68
CA VAL A 85 -1.72 -2.45 -0.77
C VAL A 85 -2.55 -3.71 -1.02
N CYS A 86 -1.84 -4.81 -1.23
CA CYS A 86 -2.41 -6.15 -1.33
C CYS A 86 -1.94 -6.94 -0.10
N LEU A 87 -2.89 -7.28 0.77
CA LEU A 87 -2.62 -8.02 2.01
C LEU A 87 -2.22 -9.47 1.71
N ASP A 88 -2.91 -10.12 0.78
CA ASP A 88 -2.67 -11.53 0.40
C ASP A 88 -1.24 -11.78 -0.11
N CYS A 89 -0.72 -10.83 -0.88
CA CYS A 89 0.58 -10.92 -1.49
C CYS A 89 1.65 -10.10 -0.77
N ASN A 90 1.31 -9.52 0.39
CA ASN A 90 2.10 -8.61 1.21
C ASN A 90 2.80 -7.48 0.44
N ARG A 91 2.23 -7.03 -0.69
CA ARG A 91 2.87 -6.07 -1.58
C ARG A 91 2.29 -4.67 -1.39
N VAL A 92 3.19 -3.68 -1.44
CA VAL A 92 2.85 -2.26 -1.56
C VAL A 92 3.36 -1.77 -2.91
N GLU A 93 2.48 -1.18 -3.70
CA GLU A 93 2.84 -0.54 -4.96
C GLU A 93 2.52 0.96 -4.89
N ALA A 94 3.46 1.77 -5.32
CA ALA A 94 3.30 3.22 -5.40
C ALA A 94 3.70 3.68 -6.80
N GLY A 95 3.21 4.84 -7.23
CA GLY A 95 3.62 5.49 -8.49
C GLY A 95 5.13 5.77 -8.62
N TYR A 96 5.90 5.62 -7.54
CA TYR A 96 7.36 5.61 -7.54
C TYR A 96 7.89 4.50 -6.62
N LEU A 97 9.16 4.12 -6.83
CA LEU A 97 9.81 3.14 -5.97
C LEU A 97 10.05 3.71 -4.57
N LEU A 98 9.42 3.12 -3.55
CA LEU A 98 9.65 3.49 -2.16
C LEU A 98 11.12 3.16 -1.79
N PRO A 99 11.94 4.12 -1.33
CA PRO A 99 13.33 3.85 -0.98
C PRO A 99 13.49 2.77 0.09
N ALA A 100 12.52 2.65 1.00
CA ALA A 100 12.48 1.62 2.04
C ALA A 100 12.33 0.19 1.48
N GLN A 101 11.78 0.02 0.27
CA GLN A 101 11.73 -1.26 -0.43
C GLN A 101 13.10 -1.68 -1.00
N LYS A 102 14.07 -0.76 -1.11
CA LYS A 102 15.44 -1.09 -1.53
C LYS A 102 16.22 -1.71 -0.38
N GLN A 103 16.18 -3.04 -0.32
CA GLN A 103 16.93 -3.81 0.66
C GLN A 103 18.39 -3.96 0.23
N HIS A 104 19.29 -3.92 1.21
CA HIS A 104 20.70 -4.24 0.97
C HIS A 104 20.88 -5.75 0.82
N PRO A 105 21.90 -6.20 0.07
CA PRO A 105 22.27 -7.61 0.07
C PRO A 105 22.57 -8.06 1.51
N GLN A 106 22.05 -9.22 1.86
CA GLN A 106 22.22 -9.91 3.13
C GLN A 106 23.11 -11.15 2.91
N GLY A 107 23.74 -11.63 3.98
CA GLY A 107 24.66 -12.76 3.94
C GLY A 107 26.10 -12.39 3.56
N GLU A 108 26.97 -13.39 3.48
CA GLU A 108 28.40 -13.23 3.20
C GLU A 108 28.86 -14.29 2.18
N GLY A 109 29.83 -13.92 1.33
CA GLY A 109 30.42 -14.82 0.33
C GLY A 109 29.37 -15.38 -0.64
N ASP A 110 29.38 -16.71 -0.84
CA ASP A 110 28.47 -17.40 -1.76
C ASP A 110 27.00 -17.45 -1.27
N ARG A 111 26.73 -16.95 -0.05
CA ARG A 111 25.37 -16.86 0.53
C ARG A 111 24.80 -15.44 0.47
N LEU A 112 25.34 -14.58 -0.40
CA LEU A 112 24.78 -13.26 -0.63
C LEU A 112 23.41 -13.38 -1.30
N TYR A 113 22.36 -12.83 -0.69
CA TYR A 113 21.01 -12.76 -1.26
C TYR A 113 20.39 -11.38 -1.04
N TYR A 114 19.41 -11.01 -1.86
CA TYR A 114 18.63 -9.79 -1.64
C TYR A 114 17.35 -10.16 -0.88
N ALA A 115 17.07 -9.45 0.21
CA ALA A 115 15.76 -9.54 0.86
C ALA A 115 14.68 -9.05 -0.11
N GLY A 116 13.47 -9.59 0.03
CA GLY A 116 12.35 -9.23 -0.85
C GLY A 116 11.85 -7.80 -0.60
N SER A 117 10.92 -7.33 -1.45
CA SER A 117 10.33 -6.00 -1.34
C SER A 117 8.98 -5.99 -0.63
N GLY A 118 8.52 -7.14 -0.13
CA GLY A 118 7.24 -7.30 0.55
C GLY A 118 7.25 -6.74 1.96
N MET A 119 6.06 -6.46 2.48
CA MET A 119 5.84 -5.96 3.83
C MET A 119 6.31 -6.98 4.87
N SER A 120 7.00 -6.50 5.90
CA SER A 120 7.29 -7.28 7.10
C SER A 120 5.99 -7.69 7.81
N GLU A 121 6.04 -8.72 8.66
CA GLU A 121 4.89 -9.14 9.45
C GLU A 121 4.37 -8.02 10.35
N SER A 122 5.26 -7.25 10.98
CA SER A 122 4.87 -6.09 11.79
C SER A 122 4.19 -5.01 10.97
N PHE A 123 4.65 -4.76 9.73
CA PHE A 123 4.00 -3.78 8.88
C PHE A 123 2.64 -4.27 8.36
N GLN A 124 2.50 -5.56 8.08
CA GLN A 124 1.21 -6.18 7.74
C GLN A 124 0.19 -6.01 8.88
N LEU A 125 0.59 -6.30 10.12
CA LEU A 125 -0.26 -6.11 11.30
C LEU A 125 -0.63 -4.63 11.50
N PHE A 126 0.33 -3.72 11.33
CA PHE A 126 0.07 -2.28 11.40
C PHE A 126 -0.98 -1.83 10.36
N ILE A 127 -0.87 -2.29 9.11
CA ILE A 127 -1.87 -1.99 8.08
C ILE A 127 -3.21 -2.60 8.49
N ASN A 128 -3.24 -3.85 8.97
CA ASN A 128 -4.48 -4.48 9.40
C ASN A 128 -5.19 -3.72 10.52
N ASP A 129 -4.46 -3.20 11.49
CA ASP A 129 -5.01 -2.40 12.58
C ASP A 129 -5.69 -1.13 12.06
N LEU A 130 -5.14 -0.48 11.03
CA LEU A 130 -5.79 0.64 10.35
C LEU A 130 -7.08 0.20 9.66
N LEU A 131 -7.05 -0.94 8.95
CA LEU A 131 -8.22 -1.47 8.25
C LEU A 131 -9.35 -1.81 9.24
N ILE A 132 -9.03 -2.42 10.38
CA ILE A 132 -9.98 -2.68 11.46
C ILE A 132 -10.52 -1.36 12.03
N LYS A 133 -9.65 -0.42 12.39
CA LYS A 133 -10.03 0.89 12.97
C LYS A 133 -11.03 1.63 12.09
N TYR A 134 -10.78 1.63 10.77
CA TYR A 134 -11.63 2.32 9.82
C TYR A 134 -12.75 1.44 9.24
N GLY A 135 -12.87 0.18 9.63
CA GLY A 135 -13.93 -0.75 9.23
C GLY A 135 -13.90 -1.09 7.73
N PHE A 136 -12.73 -1.41 7.20
CA PHE A 136 -12.52 -1.86 5.82
C PHE A 136 -12.88 -3.34 5.69
N SER A 137 -13.26 -3.78 4.49
CA SER A 137 -13.82 -5.11 4.23
C SER A 137 -12.78 -6.22 4.20
N ASN A 138 -11.56 -5.90 3.76
CA ASN A 138 -10.44 -6.84 3.65
C ASN A 138 -9.47 -6.62 4.82
N GLN A 139 -9.28 -7.63 5.66
CA GLN A 139 -8.50 -7.62 6.90
C GLN A 139 -7.74 -8.95 7.03
N LEU A 140 -6.59 -8.95 7.72
CA LEU A 140 -5.83 -10.14 8.13
C LEU A 140 -6.40 -10.80 9.39
#